data_AF-A0A8T9Q3Z8-F1
#
_entry.id   AF-A0A8T9Q3Z8-F1
#
_cell.length_a   1.000
_cell.length_b   1.000
_cell.length_c   1.000
_cell.angle_alpha   90.00
_cell.angle_beta   90.00
_cell.angle_gamma   90.00
#
_symmetry.space_group_name_H-M   'P 1'
#
loop_
_entity.id
_entity.type
_entity.pdbx_description
1 polymer ?
#
loop_
_entity_poly.entity_id
_entity_poly.type
_entity_poly.pdbx_seq_one_letter_code
_entity_poly.pdbx_strand_id
1 'polypeptide(L)'
;MRIFGHVGTYRPGDTFASRLALSAAGLHRPLRAGVSGIPAEGVDSIVLAGQYEDDVFGEDQILYAGHGGRDPKTGHQVADQELTARNQAFHKSLETQLPVRVLHKVATEDGTLVYRYEGLYQVTAAQYVRGRSGFYIWLFTLRPLPGEA
;
A
#
# COMPACT_ATOMS: atom_id res chain seq x y z
N MET A 1 -8.96 3.51 -17.38
CA MET A 1 -9.69 3.66 -16.10
C MET A 1 -9.05 2.78 -15.04
N ARG A 2 -8.89 3.27 -13.81
CA ARG A 2 -8.53 2.42 -12.66
C ARG A 2 -9.76 1.60 -12.24
N ILE A 3 -9.53 0.46 -11.63
CA ILE A 3 -10.58 -0.41 -11.09
C ILE A 3 -10.41 -0.34 -9.57
N PHE A 4 -11.46 0.06 -8.86
CA PHE A 4 -11.53 0.01 -7.41
C PHE A 4 -12.33 -1.22 -6.99
N GLY A 5 -11.86 -1.91 -5.96
CA GLY A 5 -12.39 -3.21 -5.55
C GLY A 5 -11.65 -4.40 -6.15
N HIS A 6 -12.28 -5.57 -6.06
CA HIS A 6 -11.74 -6.84 -6.57
C HIS A 6 -11.54 -6.80 -8.09
N VAL A 7 -10.56 -7.57 -8.57
CA VAL A 7 -10.25 -7.70 -10.00
C VAL A 7 -10.39 -9.16 -10.41
N GLY A 8 -11.19 -9.41 -11.44
CA GLY A 8 -11.42 -10.77 -11.96
C GLY A 8 -11.98 -11.72 -10.88
N THR A 9 -11.44 -12.94 -10.86
CA THR A 9 -11.83 -13.98 -9.91
C THR A 9 -10.96 -14.02 -8.65
N TYR A 10 -9.97 -13.12 -8.52
CA TYR A 10 -9.03 -13.17 -7.42
C TYR A 10 -9.66 -12.75 -6.09
N ARG A 11 -9.28 -13.41 -5.00
CA ARG A 11 -9.84 -13.24 -3.65
C ARG A 11 -8.75 -13.19 -2.58
N PRO A 12 -9.05 -12.65 -1.38
CA PRO A 12 -8.11 -12.69 -0.26
C PRO A 12 -7.54 -14.10 -0.07
N GLY A 13 -6.24 -14.19 0.17
CA GLY A 13 -5.49 -15.45 0.24
C GLY A 13 -4.75 -15.83 -1.05
N ASP A 14 -5.18 -15.36 -2.22
CA ASP A 14 -4.50 -15.68 -3.48
C ASP A 14 -3.06 -15.17 -3.49
N THR A 15 -2.14 -16.00 -3.97
CA THR A 15 -0.69 -15.70 -3.98
C THR A 15 -0.13 -15.54 -5.38
N PHE A 16 0.84 -14.63 -5.51
CA PHE A 16 1.52 -14.29 -6.76
C PHE A 16 3.02 -14.30 -6.59
N ALA A 17 3.74 -14.92 -7.52
CA ALA A 17 5.18 -15.08 -7.43
C ALA A 17 5.97 -13.76 -7.59
N SER A 18 5.39 -12.72 -8.20
CA SER A 18 6.14 -11.49 -8.51
C SER A 18 5.26 -10.27 -8.73
N ARG A 19 5.91 -9.09 -8.71
CA ARG A 19 5.30 -7.80 -9.11
C ARG A 19 4.83 -7.81 -10.56
N LEU A 20 5.50 -8.57 -11.44
CA LEU A 20 5.07 -8.74 -12.83
C LEU A 20 3.78 -9.56 -12.91
N ALA A 21 3.66 -10.63 -12.11
CA ALA A 21 2.43 -11.42 -12.03
C ALA A 21 1.25 -10.59 -11.50
N LEU A 22 1.47 -9.76 -10.46
CA LEU A 22 0.44 -8.83 -9.97
C LEU A 22 -0.01 -7.81 -11.02
N SER A 23 0.94 -7.32 -11.82
CA SER A 23 0.66 -6.36 -12.89
C SER A 23 -0.14 -7.00 -14.03
N ALA A 24 0.26 -8.20 -14.46
CA ALA A 24 -0.44 -8.99 -15.47
C ALA A 24 -1.86 -9.39 -15.01
N ALA A 25 -2.05 -9.71 -13.73
CA ALA A 25 -3.34 -9.99 -13.12
C ALA A 25 -4.23 -8.73 -12.93
N GLY A 26 -3.66 -7.53 -13.09
CA GLY A 26 -4.35 -6.27 -12.88
C GLY A 26 -4.55 -5.87 -11.39
N LEU A 27 -4.09 -6.69 -10.44
CA LEU A 27 -4.21 -6.43 -9.00
C LEU A 27 -3.34 -5.26 -8.54
N HIS A 28 -2.10 -5.14 -9.07
CA HIS A 28 -1.21 -4.01 -8.81
C HIS A 28 -0.33 -3.74 -10.02
N ARG A 29 -0.72 -2.74 -10.83
CA ARG A 29 -0.07 -2.44 -12.12
C ARG A 29 1.41 -2.03 -12.01
N PRO A 30 1.85 -1.22 -11.03
CA PRO A 30 3.26 -0.80 -10.95
C PRO A 30 4.22 -1.95 -10.64
N LEU A 31 5.34 -2.05 -11.38
CA LEU A 31 6.35 -3.09 -11.16
C LEU A 31 7.31 -2.82 -9.98
N ARG A 32 7.44 -1.55 -9.57
CA ARG A 32 8.35 -1.12 -8.49
C ARG A 32 7.64 -0.38 -7.37
N ALA A 33 6.91 0.68 -7.72
CA ALA A 33 6.25 1.56 -6.75
C ALA A 33 5.29 0.80 -5.83
N GLY A 34 5.37 1.02 -4.52
CA GLY A 34 4.47 0.39 -3.55
C GLY A 34 3.01 0.79 -3.72
N VAL A 35 2.73 1.94 -4.36
CA VAL A 35 1.40 2.52 -4.51
C VAL A 35 0.99 2.56 -5.97
N SER A 36 -0.23 2.10 -6.27
CA SER A 36 -0.94 2.35 -7.53
C SER A 36 -2.05 3.36 -7.27
N GLY A 37 -1.88 4.58 -7.78
CA GLY A 37 -2.88 5.64 -7.63
C GLY A 37 -2.49 6.92 -8.34
N ILE A 38 -3.45 7.82 -8.51
CA ILE A 38 -3.24 9.21 -8.97
C ILE A 38 -4.06 10.18 -8.13
N PRO A 39 -3.64 11.44 -7.98
CA PRO A 39 -4.38 12.45 -7.21
C PRO A 39 -5.84 12.62 -7.63
N ALA A 40 -6.13 12.48 -8.93
CA ALA A 40 -7.48 12.70 -9.47
C ALA A 40 -8.49 11.61 -9.08
N GLU A 41 -8.05 10.37 -8.94
CA GLU A 41 -8.92 9.20 -8.74
C GLU A 41 -8.76 8.56 -7.35
N GLY A 42 -7.56 8.63 -6.77
CA GLY A 42 -7.20 7.92 -5.54
C GLY A 42 -6.23 6.75 -5.77
N VAL A 43 -6.01 5.99 -4.71
CA VAL A 43 -5.21 4.77 -4.67
C VAL A 43 -6.11 3.56 -4.91
N ASP A 44 -5.78 2.72 -5.88
CA ASP A 44 -6.51 1.49 -6.18
C ASP A 44 -5.84 0.23 -5.61
N SER A 45 -4.52 0.26 -5.40
CA SER A 45 -3.82 -0.84 -4.72
C SER A 45 -2.51 -0.40 -4.08
N ILE A 46 -2.11 -1.10 -3.02
CA ILE A 46 -0.84 -0.93 -2.33
C ILE A 46 -0.12 -2.27 -2.15
N VAL A 47 1.20 -2.20 -1.98
CA VAL A 47 2.06 -3.33 -1.63
C VAL A 47 2.76 -3.03 -0.31
N LEU A 48 2.59 -3.95 0.65
CA LEU A 48 3.37 -4.05 1.87
C LEU A 48 4.54 -5.01 1.63
N ALA A 49 5.76 -4.52 1.72
CA ALA A 49 6.97 -5.32 1.44
C ALA A 49 8.10 -5.09 2.46
N GLY A 50 7.75 -4.61 3.65
CA GLY A 50 8.71 -4.32 4.74
C GLY A 50 9.77 -3.30 4.34
N GLN A 51 9.43 -2.37 3.44
CA GLN A 51 10.39 -1.39 2.93
C GLN A 51 10.43 -0.13 3.77
N TYR A 52 9.39 0.19 4.53
CA TYR A 52 9.38 1.35 5.41
C TYR A 52 9.35 0.85 6.85
N GLU A 53 10.24 1.40 7.66
CA GLU A 53 10.34 1.09 9.09
C GLU A 53 9.10 1.49 9.89
N ASP A 54 8.32 2.45 9.38
CA ASP A 54 7.09 2.97 9.99
C ASP A 54 5.83 2.19 9.57
N ASP A 55 5.92 1.27 8.59
CA ASP A 55 4.79 0.42 8.20
C ASP A 55 4.43 -0.53 9.34
N VAL A 56 3.13 -0.68 9.60
CA VAL A 56 2.58 -1.68 10.53
C VAL A 56 1.42 -2.39 9.86
N PHE A 57 1.49 -3.72 9.79
CA PHE A 57 0.38 -4.56 9.35
C PHE A 57 -0.22 -5.25 10.58
N GLY A 58 -1.36 -4.76 11.05
CA GLY A 58 -2.12 -5.34 12.15
C GLY A 58 -3.45 -5.94 11.67
N GLU A 59 -4.13 -6.65 12.56
CA GLU A 59 -5.42 -7.31 12.26
C GLU A 59 -6.52 -6.29 11.92
N ASP A 60 -6.67 -5.24 12.73
CA ASP A 60 -7.75 -4.25 12.55
C ASP A 60 -7.40 -3.10 11.61
N GLN A 61 -6.11 -2.84 11.42
CA GLN A 61 -5.65 -1.72 10.62
C GLN A 61 -4.21 -1.87 10.14
N ILE A 62 -3.94 -1.16 9.05
CA ILE A 62 -2.61 -0.96 8.48
C ILE A 62 -2.23 0.48 8.72
N LEU A 63 -1.00 0.70 9.21
CA LEU A 63 -0.33 1.98 9.13
C LEU A 63 0.63 1.92 7.95
N TYR A 64 0.39 2.76 6.94
CA TYR A 64 1.15 2.79 5.70
C TYR A 64 1.92 4.10 5.58
N ALA A 65 3.24 4.03 5.52
CA ALA A 65 4.10 5.18 5.33
C ALA A 65 4.02 5.68 3.88
N GLY A 66 3.87 6.99 3.74
CA GLY A 66 3.91 7.69 2.46
C GLY A 66 5.25 7.52 1.75
N HIS A 67 5.29 7.92 0.49
CA HIS A 67 6.50 7.85 -0.32
C HIS A 67 7.25 9.19 -0.31
N GLY A 68 8.57 9.15 -0.14
CA GLY A 68 9.47 10.31 -0.30
C GLY A 68 10.50 10.41 0.81
N GLY A 69 11.45 11.34 0.65
CA GLY A 69 12.47 11.64 1.68
C GLY A 69 13.42 10.50 2.03
N ARG A 70 13.61 9.54 1.12
CA ARG A 70 14.46 8.35 1.32
C ARG A 70 15.71 8.39 0.46
N ASP A 71 16.81 7.87 1.01
CA ASP A 71 18.04 7.64 0.26
C ASP A 71 17.79 6.49 -0.75
N PRO A 72 18.08 6.69 -2.05
CA PRO A 72 17.79 5.69 -3.08
C PRO A 72 18.69 4.45 -3.01
N LYS A 73 19.83 4.51 -2.31
CA LYS A 73 20.76 3.38 -2.12
C LYS A 73 20.39 2.54 -0.91
N THR A 74 20.14 3.19 0.24
CA THR A 74 19.86 2.47 1.49
C THR A 74 18.37 2.24 1.72
N GLY A 75 17.53 3.07 1.12
CA GLY A 75 16.11 3.13 1.43
C GLY A 75 15.82 3.72 2.81
N HIS A 76 16.77 4.25 3.57
CA HIS A 76 16.43 4.86 4.86
C HIS A 76 15.83 6.25 4.67
N GLN A 77 14.99 6.66 5.61
CA GLN A 77 14.47 8.04 5.64
C GLN A 77 15.62 9.00 5.99
N VAL A 78 15.82 10.03 5.18
CA VAL A 78 16.92 11.02 5.31
C VAL A 78 16.44 12.47 5.21
N ALA A 79 15.16 12.67 4.94
CA ALA A 79 14.51 13.98 4.88
C ALA A 79 13.02 13.85 5.19
N ASP A 80 12.38 14.96 5.51
CA ASP A 80 10.94 15.03 5.67
C ASP A 80 10.22 14.69 4.36
N GLN A 81 9.07 14.03 4.44
CA GLN A 81 8.25 13.71 3.28
C GLN A 81 7.44 14.90 2.81
N GLU A 82 7.41 15.11 1.50
CA GLU A 82 6.56 16.09 0.87
C GLU A 82 5.20 15.49 0.49
N LEU A 83 4.21 16.35 0.26
CA LEU A 83 2.91 15.95 -0.27
C LEU A 83 2.97 15.69 -1.79
N THR A 84 3.73 14.65 -2.16
CA THR A 84 3.89 14.21 -3.56
C THR A 84 2.58 13.71 -4.16
N ALA A 85 2.51 13.57 -5.49
CA ALA A 85 1.33 13.04 -6.18
C ALA A 85 0.84 11.67 -5.65
N ARG A 86 1.74 10.81 -5.17
CA ARG A 86 1.34 9.54 -4.55
C ARG A 86 0.69 9.74 -3.18
N ASN A 87 1.23 10.65 -2.37
CA ASN A 87 0.68 10.97 -1.06
C ASN A 87 -0.66 11.69 -1.22
N GLN A 88 -0.79 12.60 -2.20
CA GLN A 88 -2.06 13.23 -2.59
C GLN A 88 -3.13 12.21 -3.00
N ALA A 89 -2.75 11.12 -3.69
CA ALA A 89 -3.70 10.07 -4.04
C ALA A 89 -4.32 9.40 -2.81
N PHE A 90 -3.58 9.26 -1.69
CA PHE A 90 -4.16 8.75 -0.45
C PHE A 90 -5.14 9.74 0.18
N HIS A 91 -4.86 11.04 0.14
CA HIS A 91 -5.85 12.05 0.55
C HIS A 91 -7.11 11.94 -0.29
N LYS A 92 -6.98 11.70 -1.60
CA LYS A 92 -8.14 11.46 -2.44
C LYS A 92 -8.91 10.20 -2.02
N SER A 93 -8.22 9.11 -1.70
CA SER A 93 -8.87 7.91 -1.16
C SER A 93 -9.54 8.13 0.19
N LEU A 94 -9.00 9.01 1.04
CA LEU A 94 -9.63 9.41 2.30
C LEU A 94 -10.95 10.16 2.05
N GLU A 95 -11.02 11.00 1.01
CA GLU A 95 -12.26 11.67 0.64
C GLU A 95 -13.29 10.73 0.02
N THR A 96 -12.85 9.84 -0.87
CA THR A 96 -13.76 9.04 -1.69
C THR A 96 -14.19 7.74 -1.02
N GLN A 97 -13.45 7.29 -0.01
CA GLN A 97 -13.64 5.99 0.65
C GLN A 97 -13.68 4.81 -0.34
N LEU A 98 -13.04 4.96 -1.51
CA LEU A 98 -13.00 3.89 -2.50
C LEU A 98 -12.11 2.73 -2.03
N PRO A 99 -12.47 1.48 -2.35
CA PRO A 99 -11.69 0.32 -1.94
C PRO A 99 -10.26 0.31 -2.50
N VAL A 100 -9.30 0.01 -1.64
CA VAL A 100 -7.87 -0.16 -1.91
C VAL A 100 -7.52 -1.64 -1.75
N ARG A 101 -6.99 -2.27 -2.81
CA ARG A 101 -6.46 -3.63 -2.71
C ARG A 101 -5.14 -3.63 -1.96
N VAL A 102 -4.97 -4.54 -1.00
CA VAL A 102 -3.71 -4.69 -0.25
C VAL A 102 -3.00 -5.98 -0.66
N LEU A 103 -1.75 -5.84 -1.11
CA LEU A 103 -0.88 -6.96 -1.44
C LEU A 103 0.25 -7.03 -0.43
N HIS A 104 0.46 -8.17 0.21
CA HIS A 104 1.47 -8.32 1.24
C HIS A 104 2.53 -9.32 0.82
N LYS A 105 3.79 -8.89 0.84
CA LYS A 105 4.93 -9.77 0.60
C LYS A 105 5.20 -10.60 1.85
N VAL A 106 4.93 -11.90 1.77
CA VAL A 106 5.03 -12.85 2.88
C VAL A 106 5.89 -14.05 2.48
N ALA A 107 6.47 -14.72 3.47
CA ALA A 107 7.12 -16.01 3.28
C ALA A 107 6.09 -17.14 3.42
N THR A 108 6.14 -18.11 2.52
CA THR A 108 5.44 -19.40 2.65
C THR A 108 6.17 -20.30 3.65
N GLU A 109 5.58 -21.45 4.00
CA GLU A 109 6.15 -22.41 4.97
C GLU A 109 7.56 -22.90 4.58
N ASP A 110 7.82 -23.02 3.28
CA ASP A 110 9.12 -23.40 2.71
C ASP A 110 10.11 -22.22 2.58
N GLY A 111 9.72 -21.02 3.02
CA GLY A 111 10.53 -19.79 2.98
C GLY A 111 10.47 -19.03 1.65
N THR A 112 9.69 -19.48 0.66
CA THR A 112 9.55 -18.77 -0.61
C THR A 112 8.79 -17.45 -0.40
N LEU A 113 9.32 -16.34 -0.93
CA LEU A 113 8.64 -15.05 -0.84
C LEU A 113 7.60 -14.89 -1.96
N VAL A 114 6.34 -14.69 -1.57
CA VAL A 114 5.21 -14.46 -2.47
C VAL A 114 4.49 -13.16 -2.12
N TYR A 115 3.65 -12.66 -3.03
CA TYR A 115 2.71 -11.58 -2.73
C TYR A 115 1.32 -12.19 -2.53
N ARG A 116 0.78 -12.12 -1.32
CA ARG A 116 -0.58 -12.52 -1.00
C ARG A 116 -1.53 -11.34 -1.13
N TYR A 117 -2.70 -11.56 -1.73
CA TYR A 117 -3.76 -10.58 -1.72
C TYR A 117 -4.49 -10.63 -0.36
N GLU A 118 -4.47 -9.54 0.40
CA GLU A 118 -5.06 -9.45 1.74
C GLU A 118 -6.50 -8.89 1.72
N GLY A 119 -7.05 -8.63 0.53
CA GLY A 119 -8.40 -8.09 0.36
C GLY A 119 -8.47 -6.57 0.25
N LEU A 120 -9.68 -6.07 0.48
CA LEU A 120 -10.03 -4.66 0.29
C LEU A 120 -10.04 -3.88 1.59
N TYR A 121 -9.41 -2.72 1.55
CA TYR A 121 -9.30 -1.78 2.65
C TYR A 121 -9.80 -0.41 2.22
N GLN A 122 -10.02 0.47 3.18
CA GLN A 122 -10.36 1.88 2.97
C GLN A 122 -9.43 2.77 3.78
N VAL A 123 -9.03 3.90 3.21
CA VAL A 123 -8.19 4.90 3.88
C VAL A 123 -9.08 5.69 4.85
N THR A 124 -8.79 5.62 6.13
CA THR A 124 -9.63 6.18 7.20
C THR A 124 -8.98 7.36 7.92
N ALA A 125 -7.66 7.51 7.81
CA ALA A 125 -6.96 8.68 8.33
C ALA A 125 -5.67 8.96 7.55
N ALA A 126 -5.24 10.22 7.57
CA ALA A 126 -3.95 10.69 7.09
C ALA A 126 -3.37 11.65 8.12
N GLN A 127 -2.12 11.42 8.53
CA GLN A 127 -1.43 12.25 9.52
C GLN A 127 -0.02 12.60 9.02
N TYR A 128 0.47 13.78 9.37
CA TYR A 128 1.86 14.17 9.13
C TYR A 128 2.61 14.16 10.47
N VAL A 129 3.39 13.12 10.70
CA VAL A 129 3.94 12.78 12.03
C VAL A 129 5.44 12.57 11.97
N ARG A 130 6.11 12.65 13.11
CA ARG A 130 7.53 12.31 13.22
C ARG A 130 7.67 10.78 13.17
N GLY A 131 8.29 10.25 12.11
CA GLY A 131 8.60 8.83 11.96
C GLY A 131 9.79 8.39 12.83
N ARG A 132 10.10 7.09 12.79
CA ARG A 132 11.10 6.44 13.66
C ARG A 132 12.52 6.97 13.45
N SER A 133 12.92 7.26 12.21
CA SER A 133 14.19 7.94 11.89
C SER A 133 14.24 9.41 12.28
N GLY A 134 13.18 9.96 12.89
CA GLY A 134 13.15 11.35 13.28
C GLY A 134 13.02 12.30 12.09
N PHE A 135 12.32 11.92 11.03
CA PHE A 135 11.88 12.81 9.96
C PHE A 135 10.36 12.80 9.90
N TYR A 136 9.75 13.88 9.43
CA TYR A 136 8.30 13.88 9.22
C TYR A 136 7.92 12.99 8.04
N ILE A 137 6.87 12.19 8.22
CA ILE A 137 6.31 11.30 7.21
C ILE A 137 4.79 11.51 7.12
N TRP A 138 4.22 11.20 5.96
CA TRP A 138 2.79 10.97 5.87
C TRP A 138 2.50 9.54 6.34
N LEU A 139 1.60 9.38 7.30
CA LEU A 139 1.13 8.11 7.79
C LEU A 139 -0.35 7.95 7.48
N PHE A 140 -0.69 6.92 6.72
CA PHE A 140 -2.05 6.62 6.31
C PHE A 140 -2.58 5.42 7.08
N THR A 141 -3.76 5.56 7.69
CA THR A 141 -4.44 4.43 8.33
C THR A 141 -5.41 3.80 7.34
N LEU A 142 -5.26 2.51 7.08
CA LEU A 142 -6.20 1.73 6.29
C LEU A 142 -6.90 0.70 7.18
N ARG A 143 -8.20 0.49 6.97
CA ARG A 143 -8.98 -0.52 7.68
C ARG A 143 -9.65 -1.47 6.69
N PRO A 144 -9.78 -2.77 7.02
CA PRO A 144 -10.45 -3.71 6.14
C PRO A 144 -11.91 -3.30 5.94
N LEU A 145 -12.45 -3.58 4.75
CA LEU A 145 -13.88 -3.43 4.51
C LEU A 145 -14.67 -4.52 5.24
N PRO A 146 -15.92 -4.25 5.65
CA PRO A 146 -16.77 -5.29 6.22
C PRO A 146 -16.92 -6.49 5.27
N GLY A 147 -16.69 -7.70 5.79
CA GLY A 147 -16.78 -8.94 5.01
C GLY A 147 -15.50 -9.32 4.26
N GLU A 148 -14.43 -8.53 4.37
CA GLU A 148 -13.08 -8.92 3.98
C GLU A 148 -12.35 -9.47 5.23
N ALA A 149 -12.58 -10.75 5.52
CA ALA A 149 -11.87 -11.53 6.54
C ALA A 149 -11.63 -12.95 6.04
#